data_AF-A0A945AU73-F1
#
_entry.id   AF-A0A945AU73-F1
#
_cell.length_a   1.000
_cell.length_b   1.000
_cell.length_c   1.000
_cell.angle_alpha   90.00
_cell.angle_beta   90.00
_cell.angle_gamma   90.00
#
_symmetry.space_group_name_H-M   'P 1'
#
loop_
_entity.id
_entity.type
_entity.pdbx_description
1 polymer ?
#
loop_
_entity_poly.entity_id
_entity_poly.type
_entity_poly.pdbx_seq_one_letter_code
_entity_poly.pdbx_strand_id
1 'polypeptide(L)'
;MHSWTQRNVPTVLRNSFATACCAAVLFLIGNTFFTEQAFGQGGGGFGAQAVGGISVDTNGIVRTIEPGSLASIAAQRRKILQENPPQTGRRCDLQKVSLKRIVAEVQRAVTKDELLSPEVLTLGGLEQIVYVFVDPDSQDVILAGPSDEVDIDGNGNFVGANTGRPLLLLEDLIVALRSIDKARMGGIRCSIDPTPEGVGRLQKVLSSTKQVTNPQQIFQAMEKALGPQQITVGGVPADTHFAQVLVAADYRMKRIGMGLEPSGLAKLPSYLSMVQPGRSSTMLPRFWLEAQYSPIARDPDELGWKLTGRKMVCLTETDLLNQEGMLRGRGRTDQNATRWCEQMTACYDDLASSKPVFSELLNCVDLGVVAALIESRQLADLAGLDLSLLNDASLVQLSKYQIPTQVPTVAHGMKRGTRWVLSASGGVQFQPWAFLQEVVEAKDVESERKLALAARPKTGLCWE
;
A
#
# COMPACT_ATOMS: atom_id res chain seq x y z
N MET A 1 31.02 0.83 -69.95
CA MET A 1 30.13 -0.26 -70.41
C MET A 1 29.92 -1.19 -69.23
N HIS A 2 28.67 -1.64 -69.04
CA HIS A 2 28.11 -2.31 -67.85
C HIS A 2 27.95 -1.39 -66.63
N SER A 3 26.89 -1.38 -65.84
CA SER A 3 25.47 -1.78 -65.95
C SER A 3 24.87 -1.56 -64.55
N TRP A 4 23.55 -1.43 -64.49
CA TRP A 4 22.65 -1.57 -63.33
C TRP A 4 22.15 -0.32 -62.62
N THR A 5 20.84 -0.36 -62.41
CA THR A 5 19.87 0.70 -62.20
C THR A 5 19.17 0.50 -60.85
N GLN A 6 19.01 1.59 -60.08
CA GLN A 6 17.96 1.77 -59.07
C GLN A 6 17.52 3.24 -59.17
N ARG A 7 16.35 3.54 -59.77
CA ARG A 7 15.01 3.65 -59.17
C ARG A 7 14.85 4.79 -58.13
N ASN A 8 14.43 5.92 -58.69
CA ASN A 8 13.25 6.75 -58.35
C ASN A 8 13.11 7.38 -56.96
N VAL A 9 13.37 8.69 -57.01
CA VAL A 9 12.91 9.86 -56.24
C VAL A 9 11.37 9.93 -56.12
N PRO A 10 10.80 10.61 -55.09
CA PRO A 10 9.57 11.36 -55.26
C PRO A 10 9.83 12.88 -55.22
N THR A 11 9.62 13.42 -56.41
CA THR A 11 9.22 14.75 -56.86
C THR A 11 8.84 15.79 -55.80
N VAL A 12 9.63 16.86 -55.79
CA VAL A 12 9.31 18.21 -55.35
C VAL A 12 8.48 18.90 -56.44
N LEU A 13 7.41 19.61 -56.06
CA LEU A 13 6.82 20.64 -56.93
C LEU A 13 6.47 21.88 -56.11
N ARG A 14 6.86 23.01 -56.67
CA ARG A 14 7.03 24.33 -56.08
C ARG A 14 6.32 25.35 -56.99
N ASN A 15 5.95 26.51 -56.41
CA ASN A 15 5.58 27.81 -57.00
C ASN A 15 4.08 28.08 -57.28
N SER A 16 3.52 29.29 -57.16
CA SER A 16 3.91 30.58 -56.53
C SER A 16 2.77 31.61 -56.68
N PHE A 17 2.54 32.43 -55.64
CA PHE A 17 2.19 33.88 -55.58
C PHE A 17 1.02 34.53 -56.37
N ALA A 18 0.12 35.23 -55.64
CA ALA A 18 -0.01 36.72 -55.58
C ALA A 18 -1.23 37.19 -54.73
N THR A 19 -1.03 37.58 -53.46
CA THR A 19 -1.16 38.94 -52.84
C THR A 19 -2.39 39.82 -53.13
N ALA A 20 -3.20 40.08 -52.08
CA ALA A 20 -3.89 41.35 -51.82
C ALA A 20 -4.05 41.61 -50.30
N CYS A 21 -3.22 42.54 -49.83
CA CYS A 21 -3.21 43.43 -48.66
C CYS A 21 -4.21 43.33 -47.47
N CYS A 22 -3.57 43.34 -46.28
CA CYS A 22 -3.77 44.24 -45.12
C CYS A 22 -4.58 43.77 -43.88
N ALA A 23 -3.79 43.64 -42.80
CA ALA A 23 -4.08 43.97 -41.39
C ALA A 23 -4.84 42.95 -40.52
N ALA A 24 -4.10 42.01 -39.91
CA ALA A 24 -4.25 41.68 -38.49
C ALA A 24 -3.01 40.93 -37.98
N VAL A 25 -2.55 41.30 -36.79
CA VAL A 25 -1.33 40.86 -36.11
C VAL A 25 -1.32 39.34 -35.85
N LEU A 26 -0.25 38.68 -36.27
CA LEU A 26 0.07 37.28 -35.94
C LEU A 26 0.56 37.17 -34.49
N PHE A 27 -0.23 36.53 -33.63
CA PHE A 27 0.31 35.68 -32.56
C PHE A 27 0.05 34.24 -32.96
N LEU A 28 1.13 33.50 -33.22
CA LEU A 28 1.13 32.04 -33.32
C LEU A 28 0.84 31.47 -31.94
N ILE A 29 -0.38 30.98 -31.72
CA ILE A 29 -0.67 30.00 -30.66
C ILE A 29 -0.95 28.68 -31.37
N GLY A 30 -0.03 27.73 -31.20
CA GLY A 30 -0.27 26.34 -31.55
C GLY A 30 -1.39 25.80 -30.66
N ASN A 31 -2.53 25.48 -31.26
CA ASN A 31 -3.62 24.80 -30.57
C ASN A 31 -3.28 23.30 -30.45
N THR A 32 -2.58 22.96 -29.38
CA THR A 32 -2.68 21.64 -28.75
C THR A 32 -4.03 21.56 -28.03
N PHE A 33 -5.04 20.97 -28.68
CA PHE A 33 -6.21 20.45 -27.98
C PHE A 33 -5.94 18.97 -27.65
N PHE A 34 -5.15 18.74 -26.61
CA PHE A 34 -5.24 17.50 -25.83
C PHE A 34 -6.31 17.76 -24.77
N THR A 35 -7.42 17.03 -24.86
CA THR A 35 -8.36 16.90 -23.75
C THR A 35 -7.68 16.07 -22.67
N GLU A 36 -7.06 16.74 -21.70
CA GLU A 36 -6.67 16.17 -20.41
C GLU A 36 -7.94 15.90 -19.60
N GLN A 37 -8.55 14.73 -19.79
CA GLN A 37 -9.50 14.16 -18.83
C GLN A 37 -9.21 12.66 -18.74
N ALA A 38 -8.29 12.35 -17.85
CA ALA A 38 -8.35 11.19 -16.99
C ALA A 38 -8.39 11.77 -15.57
N PHE A 39 -8.77 11.01 -14.55
CA PHE A 39 -8.57 11.45 -13.16
C PHE A 39 -7.11 11.91 -12.94
N GLY A 40 -6.88 13.22 -13.00
CA GLY A 40 -5.56 13.83 -12.97
C GLY A 40 -5.54 15.22 -13.60
N GLN A 41 -5.33 16.24 -12.76
CA GLN A 41 -5.04 17.65 -13.10
C GLN A 41 -6.18 18.53 -13.61
N GLY A 42 -7.03 18.94 -12.66
CA GLY A 42 -7.73 20.22 -12.70
C GLY A 42 -7.84 20.81 -11.29
N GLY A 43 -6.83 21.57 -10.84
CA GLY A 43 -6.92 22.50 -9.70
C GLY A 43 -7.56 21.99 -8.40
N GLY A 44 -7.11 20.86 -7.84
CA GLY A 44 -7.61 20.31 -6.58
C GLY A 44 -7.40 18.80 -6.52
N GLY A 45 -6.17 18.37 -6.22
CA GLY A 45 -5.73 16.99 -6.38
C GLY A 45 -6.54 15.97 -5.58
N PHE A 46 -7.08 14.97 -6.30
CA PHE A 46 -7.59 13.73 -5.73
C PHE A 46 -6.48 12.80 -5.19
N GLY A 47 -5.21 13.12 -5.44
CA GLY A 47 -4.08 12.59 -4.67
C GLY A 47 -4.01 13.30 -3.32
N ALA A 48 -4.78 12.81 -2.35
CA ALA A 48 -4.54 13.20 -0.97
C ALA A 48 -3.07 12.89 -0.67
N GLN A 49 -2.29 13.91 -0.28
CA GLN A 49 -0.91 13.77 0.19
C GLN A 49 -0.83 13.03 1.53
N ALA A 50 -1.80 12.16 1.80
CA ALA A 50 -2.18 11.64 3.09
C ALA A 50 -2.74 10.23 2.94
N VAL A 51 -1.94 9.23 3.29
CA VAL A 51 -2.31 7.81 3.27
C VAL A 51 -1.86 7.20 4.59
N GLY A 52 -2.67 6.33 5.19
CA GLY A 52 -2.31 5.66 6.44
C GLY A 52 -1.95 6.60 7.60
N GLY A 53 -2.44 7.85 7.59
CA GLY A 53 -2.13 8.85 8.61
C GLY A 53 -0.73 9.50 8.50
N ILE A 54 -0.01 9.28 7.41
CA ILE A 54 1.24 9.99 7.08
C ILE A 54 1.04 10.93 5.91
N SER A 55 1.81 12.02 5.88
CA SER A 55 1.96 12.86 4.70
C SER A 55 3.37 12.80 4.13
N VAL A 56 3.46 12.97 2.81
CA VAL A 56 4.73 12.98 2.06
C VAL A 56 4.85 14.31 1.34
N ASP A 57 5.87 15.10 1.67
CA ASP A 57 6.12 16.39 1.03
C ASP A 57 6.82 16.23 -0.33
N THR A 58 7.02 17.35 -1.04
CA THR A 58 7.67 17.38 -2.37
C THR A 58 9.13 16.96 -2.36
N ASN A 59 9.77 16.88 -1.18
CA ASN A 59 11.12 16.37 -1.00
C ASN A 59 11.12 14.89 -0.58
N GLY A 60 9.95 14.24 -0.57
CA GLY A 60 9.76 12.85 -0.16
C GLY A 60 9.87 12.62 1.35
N ILE A 61 9.75 13.68 2.17
CA ILE A 61 9.85 13.56 3.63
C ILE A 61 8.51 13.12 4.20
N VAL A 62 8.52 12.01 4.93
CA VAL A 62 7.35 11.46 5.63
C VAL A 62 7.15 12.13 7.00
N ARG A 63 5.91 12.53 7.30
CA ARG A 63 5.50 13.09 8.60
C ARG A 63 4.16 12.53 9.06
N THR A 64 3.89 12.60 10.36
CA THR A 64 2.56 12.31 10.89
C THR A 64 1.60 13.45 10.55
N ILE A 65 0.38 13.11 10.19
CA ILE A 65 -0.67 14.09 9.93
C ILE A 65 -1.29 14.54 11.25
N GLU A 66 -1.47 15.85 11.39
CA GLU A 66 -2.16 16.43 12.54
C GLU A 66 -3.67 16.17 12.43
N PRO A 67 -4.35 15.81 13.52
CA PRO A 67 -5.80 15.61 13.52
C PRO A 67 -6.55 16.79 12.90
N GLY A 68 -7.42 16.53 11.92
CA GLY A 68 -8.25 17.53 11.27
C GLY A 68 -7.61 18.27 10.09
N SER A 69 -6.33 18.05 9.78
CA SER A 69 -5.67 18.73 8.65
C SER A 69 -6.26 18.35 7.28
N LEU A 70 -7.02 17.26 7.20
CA LEU A 70 -7.68 16.75 6.00
C LEU A 70 -9.20 16.95 6.02
N ALA A 71 -9.74 17.70 6.99
CA ALA A 71 -11.17 17.85 7.18
C ALA A 71 -11.88 18.44 5.93
N SER A 72 -11.23 19.34 5.21
CA SER A 72 -11.76 19.91 3.96
C SER A 72 -11.85 18.86 2.84
N ILE A 73 -10.82 18.03 2.68
CA ILE A 73 -10.80 16.92 1.72
C ILE A 73 -11.86 15.88 2.09
N ALA A 74 -11.94 15.51 3.37
CA ALA A 74 -12.96 14.59 3.86
C ALA A 74 -14.38 15.12 3.61
N ALA A 75 -14.63 16.41 3.86
CA ALA A 75 -15.93 17.04 3.60
C ALA A 75 -16.27 17.04 2.10
N GLN A 76 -15.29 17.33 1.23
CA GLN A 76 -15.48 17.27 -0.22
C GLN A 76 -15.79 15.85 -0.70
N ARG A 77 -15.04 14.83 -0.23
CA ARG A 77 -15.27 13.42 -0.58
C ARG A 77 -16.64 12.94 -0.10
N ARG A 78 -17.05 13.29 1.14
CA ARG A 78 -18.40 13.01 1.64
C ARG A 78 -19.48 13.61 0.76
N LYS A 79 -19.32 14.86 0.34
CA LYS A 79 -20.28 15.52 -0.55
C LYS A 79 -20.43 14.76 -1.87
N ILE A 80 -19.32 14.36 -2.49
CA ILE A 80 -19.33 13.59 -3.74
C ILE A 80 -20.01 12.24 -3.55
N LEU A 81 -19.73 11.57 -2.43
CA LEU A 81 -20.38 10.30 -2.06
C LEU A 81 -21.89 10.46 -1.88
N GLN A 82 -22.35 11.56 -1.27
CA GLN A 82 -23.78 11.86 -1.12
C GLN A 82 -24.47 12.17 -2.45
N GLU A 83 -23.78 12.85 -3.36
CA GLU A 83 -24.27 13.15 -4.71
C GLU A 83 -24.29 11.90 -5.61
N ASN A 84 -23.45 10.91 -5.31
CA ASN A 84 -23.31 9.66 -6.06
C ASN A 84 -23.36 8.47 -5.07
N PRO A 85 -24.53 8.18 -4.47
CA PRO A 85 -24.63 7.17 -3.43
C PRO A 85 -24.21 5.80 -3.98
N PRO A 86 -23.29 5.09 -3.30
CA PRO A 86 -22.86 3.77 -3.73
C PRO A 86 -24.03 2.80 -3.77
N GLN A 87 -24.01 1.93 -4.78
CA GLN A 87 -24.94 0.80 -4.84
C GLN A 87 -24.37 -0.44 -4.14
N THR A 88 -23.72 -0.23 -2.99
CA THR A 88 -23.29 -1.30 -2.10
C THR A 88 -24.47 -1.72 -1.22
N GLY A 89 -24.59 -3.02 -0.93
CA GLY A 89 -25.60 -3.52 0.00
C GLY A 89 -25.40 -2.98 1.42
N ARG A 90 -26.27 -3.42 2.35
CA ARG A 90 -25.98 -3.28 3.78
C ARG A 90 -24.79 -4.16 4.15
N ARG A 91 -24.20 -3.90 5.33
CA ARG A 91 -23.17 -4.75 5.92
C ARG A 91 -23.51 -6.24 5.77
N CYS A 92 -22.56 -7.01 5.24
CA CYS A 92 -22.72 -8.41 4.91
C CYS A 92 -21.46 -9.19 5.33
N ASP A 93 -21.65 -10.38 5.90
CA ASP A 93 -20.51 -11.21 6.34
C ASP A 93 -19.78 -11.87 5.17
N LEU A 94 -20.46 -12.06 4.03
CA LEU A 94 -19.91 -12.71 2.85
C LEU A 94 -20.49 -12.12 1.57
N GLN A 95 -20.14 -10.86 1.28
CA GLN A 95 -20.51 -10.26 0.01
C GLN A 95 -19.62 -10.77 -1.12
N LYS A 96 -20.21 -10.99 -2.29
CA LYS A 96 -19.55 -11.37 -3.53
C LYS A 96 -19.43 -10.17 -4.45
N VAL A 97 -18.30 -10.07 -5.15
CA VAL A 97 -18.01 -9.00 -6.10
C VAL A 97 -17.47 -9.60 -7.39
N SER A 98 -18.15 -9.31 -8.50
CA SER A 98 -17.79 -9.84 -9.81
C SER A 98 -16.66 -9.02 -10.45
N LEU A 99 -15.49 -9.64 -10.66
CA LEU A 99 -14.39 -8.97 -11.37
C LEU A 99 -14.74 -8.71 -12.84
N LYS A 100 -15.51 -9.59 -13.48
CA LYS A 100 -16.04 -9.33 -14.83
C LYS A 100 -16.82 -8.02 -14.90
N ARG A 101 -17.69 -7.78 -13.92
CA ARG A 101 -18.51 -6.55 -13.86
C ARG A 101 -17.66 -5.33 -13.50
N ILE A 102 -16.66 -5.47 -12.62
CA ILE A 102 -15.65 -4.41 -12.38
C ILE A 102 -14.95 -4.02 -13.70
N VAL A 103 -14.41 -5.00 -14.44
CA VAL A 103 -13.71 -4.76 -15.71
C VAL A 103 -14.62 -4.09 -16.73
N ALA A 104 -15.89 -4.51 -16.82
CA ALA A 104 -16.87 -3.89 -17.70
C ALA A 104 -17.14 -2.42 -17.34
N GLU A 105 -17.25 -2.08 -16.04
CA GLU A 105 -17.41 -0.70 -15.59
C GLU A 105 -16.16 0.15 -15.83
N VAL A 106 -14.97 -0.41 -15.64
CA VAL A 106 -13.70 0.27 -16.00
C VAL A 106 -13.64 0.53 -17.50
N GLN A 107 -13.99 -0.45 -18.32
CA GLN A 107 -14.03 -0.28 -19.78
C GLN A 107 -15.02 0.82 -20.17
N ARG A 108 -16.21 0.83 -19.57
CA ARG A 108 -17.23 1.85 -19.81
C ARG A 108 -16.72 3.24 -19.44
N ALA A 109 -16.10 3.38 -18.27
CA ALA A 109 -15.53 4.64 -17.80
C ALA A 109 -14.43 5.15 -18.73
N VAL A 110 -13.49 4.28 -19.13
CA VAL A 110 -12.41 4.63 -20.08
C VAL A 110 -12.97 5.03 -21.45
N THR A 111 -13.95 4.30 -21.98
CA THR A 111 -14.51 4.58 -23.32
C THR A 111 -15.38 5.84 -23.35
N LYS A 112 -16.10 6.13 -22.27
CA LYS A 112 -17.00 7.28 -22.19
C LYS A 112 -16.39 8.52 -21.55
N ASP A 113 -15.16 8.43 -21.07
CA ASP A 113 -14.51 9.47 -20.27
C ASP A 113 -15.35 9.87 -19.05
N GLU A 114 -15.84 8.85 -18.34
CA GLU A 114 -16.70 9.02 -17.15
C GLU A 114 -15.99 8.57 -15.88
N LEU A 115 -16.45 9.07 -14.74
CA LEU A 115 -15.92 8.68 -13.45
C LEU A 115 -16.43 7.28 -13.05
N LEU A 116 -15.58 6.52 -12.36
CA LEU A 116 -15.99 5.28 -11.71
C LEU A 116 -16.87 5.58 -10.50
N SER A 117 -17.88 4.74 -10.30
CA SER A 117 -18.74 4.84 -9.12
C SER A 117 -18.03 4.39 -7.85
N PRO A 118 -18.43 4.88 -6.67
CA PRO A 118 -17.80 4.50 -5.40
C PRO A 118 -17.80 2.99 -5.14
N GLU A 119 -18.86 2.26 -5.51
CA GLU A 119 -18.89 0.80 -5.36
C GLU A 119 -17.87 0.08 -6.26
N VAL A 120 -17.51 0.63 -7.42
CA VAL A 120 -16.44 0.06 -8.26
C VAL A 120 -15.08 0.37 -7.66
N LEU A 121 -14.87 1.61 -7.20
CA LEU A 121 -13.61 2.05 -6.58
C LEU A 121 -13.29 1.29 -5.30
N THR A 122 -14.31 0.87 -4.54
CA THR A 122 -14.18 0.19 -3.25
C THR A 122 -14.40 -1.33 -3.33
N LEU A 123 -14.36 -1.91 -4.53
CA LEU A 123 -14.60 -3.33 -4.76
C LEU A 123 -15.86 -3.83 -4.03
N GLY A 124 -16.99 -3.14 -4.24
CA GLY A 124 -18.27 -3.42 -3.60
C GLY A 124 -18.34 -3.09 -2.11
N GLY A 125 -17.34 -2.42 -1.53
CA GLY A 125 -17.28 -2.19 -0.08
C GLY A 125 -16.74 -3.37 0.71
N LEU A 126 -15.95 -4.26 0.08
CA LEU A 126 -15.29 -5.35 0.79
C LEU A 126 -14.25 -4.79 1.78
N GLU A 127 -14.27 -5.30 3.01
CA GLU A 127 -13.28 -4.99 4.05
C GLU A 127 -12.12 -5.99 4.07
N GLN A 128 -12.35 -7.19 3.51
CA GLN A 128 -11.40 -8.29 3.47
C GLN A 128 -11.80 -9.28 2.36
N ILE A 129 -10.81 -9.98 1.79
CA ILE A 129 -11.07 -11.12 0.90
C ILE A 129 -10.88 -12.41 1.70
N VAL A 130 -11.93 -13.22 1.77
CA VAL A 130 -11.92 -14.56 2.40
C VAL A 130 -11.99 -15.66 1.36
N TYR A 131 -12.69 -15.43 0.25
CA TYR A 131 -12.81 -16.40 -0.83
C TYR A 131 -12.51 -15.77 -2.19
N VAL A 132 -11.99 -16.61 -3.08
CA VAL A 132 -11.93 -16.35 -4.52
C VAL A 132 -12.63 -17.52 -5.21
N PHE A 133 -13.68 -17.23 -5.97
CA PHE A 133 -14.41 -18.23 -6.75
C PHE A 133 -14.22 -18.00 -8.24
N VAL A 134 -14.14 -19.09 -9.00
CA VAL A 134 -14.06 -19.11 -10.45
C VAL A 134 -15.36 -19.68 -11.00
N ASP A 135 -15.94 -18.97 -11.95
CA ASP A 135 -17.17 -19.35 -12.65
C ASP A 135 -16.89 -19.35 -14.17
N PRO A 136 -16.45 -20.49 -14.73
CA PRO A 136 -16.17 -20.61 -16.16
C PRO A 136 -17.41 -20.38 -17.03
N ASP A 137 -18.60 -20.79 -16.57
CA ASP A 137 -19.84 -20.67 -17.34
C ASP A 137 -20.22 -19.19 -17.56
N SER A 138 -20.04 -18.36 -16.53
CA SER A 138 -20.28 -16.92 -16.63
C SER A 138 -19.05 -16.11 -16.99
N GLN A 139 -17.90 -16.76 -17.20
CA GLN A 139 -16.60 -16.16 -17.43
C GLN A 139 -16.19 -15.11 -16.39
N ASP A 140 -16.19 -15.51 -15.13
CA ASP A 140 -15.99 -14.59 -14.03
C ASP A 140 -15.07 -15.14 -12.94
N VAL A 141 -14.40 -14.21 -12.26
CA VAL A 141 -13.70 -14.43 -11.00
C VAL A 141 -14.39 -13.56 -9.95
N ILE A 142 -14.82 -14.17 -8.87
CA ILE A 142 -15.59 -13.54 -7.82
C ILE A 142 -14.71 -13.41 -6.58
N LEU A 143 -14.57 -12.18 -6.08
CA LEU A 143 -13.96 -11.92 -4.78
C LEU A 143 -15.07 -11.93 -3.73
N ALA A 144 -14.86 -12.58 -2.59
CA ALA A 144 -15.87 -12.59 -1.54
C ALA A 144 -15.30 -12.49 -0.12
N GLY A 145 -16.04 -11.81 0.75
CA GLY A 145 -15.68 -11.62 2.15
C GLY A 145 -16.58 -10.61 2.85
N PRO A 146 -16.27 -10.24 4.10
CA PRO A 146 -16.99 -9.22 4.83
C PRO A 146 -16.99 -7.89 4.08
N SER A 147 -18.14 -7.23 4.04
CA SER A 147 -18.32 -5.90 3.45
C SER A 147 -19.13 -5.00 4.37
N ASP A 148 -19.02 -3.71 4.11
CA ASP A 148 -19.81 -2.69 4.78
C ASP A 148 -20.27 -1.61 3.80
N GLU A 149 -21.24 -0.81 4.21
CA GLU A 149 -21.67 0.37 3.47
C GLU A 149 -20.51 1.36 3.37
N VAL A 150 -20.31 1.96 2.20
CA VAL A 150 -19.21 2.90 1.96
C VAL A 150 -19.47 4.22 2.67
N ASP A 151 -18.53 4.65 3.50
CA ASP A 151 -18.46 5.99 4.10
C ASP A 151 -17.03 6.56 3.95
N ILE A 152 -16.85 7.81 4.38
CA ILE A 152 -15.59 8.53 4.39
C ILE A 152 -15.21 8.93 5.81
N ASP A 153 -14.01 8.56 6.24
CA ASP A 153 -13.49 8.90 7.57
C ASP A 153 -13.06 10.39 7.70
N GLY A 154 -12.59 10.80 8.88
CA GLY A 154 -12.12 12.17 9.13
C GLY A 154 -10.92 12.60 8.29
N ASN A 155 -10.20 11.65 7.69
CA ASN A 155 -9.03 11.87 6.85
C ASN A 155 -9.35 11.81 5.35
N GLY A 156 -10.58 11.43 4.99
CA GLY A 156 -11.02 11.31 3.60
C GLY A 156 -10.90 9.89 3.04
N ASN A 157 -10.55 8.88 3.83
CA ASN A 157 -10.41 7.50 3.37
C ASN A 157 -11.76 6.80 3.28
N PHE A 158 -11.89 5.86 2.33
CA PHE A 158 -13.05 4.98 2.24
C PHE A 158 -13.04 3.95 3.38
N VAL A 159 -14.10 3.95 4.18
CA VAL A 159 -14.27 3.06 5.33
C VAL A 159 -15.68 2.47 5.36
N GLY A 160 -15.85 1.36 6.07
CA GLY A 160 -17.17 0.84 6.41
C GLY A 160 -17.91 1.77 7.36
N ALA A 161 -19.15 2.13 7.04
CA ALA A 161 -19.97 3.05 7.82
C ALA A 161 -20.24 2.54 9.25
N ASN A 162 -20.31 1.21 9.43
CA ASN A 162 -20.63 0.57 10.70
C ASN A 162 -19.37 0.16 11.47
N THR A 163 -18.34 -0.33 10.77
CA THR A 163 -17.13 -0.87 11.39
C THR A 163 -16.01 0.17 11.54
N GLY A 164 -16.02 1.22 10.71
CA GLY A 164 -14.91 2.16 10.55
C GLY A 164 -13.67 1.53 9.89
N ARG A 165 -13.76 0.30 9.37
CA ARG A 165 -12.62 -0.40 8.76
C ARG A 165 -12.36 0.12 7.34
N PRO A 166 -11.09 0.26 6.93
CA PRO A 166 -10.74 0.56 5.55
C PRO A 166 -11.29 -0.46 4.58
N LEU A 167 -11.85 0.03 3.47
CA LEU A 167 -12.34 -0.80 2.38
C LEU A 167 -11.20 -1.16 1.42
N LEU A 168 -11.35 -2.26 0.69
CA LEU A 168 -10.44 -2.64 -0.38
C LEU A 168 -10.60 -1.71 -1.58
N LEU A 169 -9.49 -1.29 -2.17
CA LEU A 169 -9.50 -0.33 -3.26
C LEU A 169 -9.16 -1.00 -4.60
N LEU A 170 -9.89 -0.63 -5.65
CA LEU A 170 -9.60 -1.06 -7.02
C LEU A 170 -8.20 -0.64 -7.46
N GLU A 171 -7.73 0.56 -7.08
CA GLU A 171 -6.38 1.01 -7.42
C GLU A 171 -5.29 0.08 -6.85
N ASP A 172 -5.47 -0.42 -5.62
CA ASP A 172 -4.52 -1.33 -4.99
C ASP A 172 -4.61 -2.75 -5.57
N LEU A 173 -5.80 -3.20 -5.99
CA LEU A 173 -5.94 -4.44 -6.76
C LEU A 173 -5.19 -4.37 -8.08
N ILE A 174 -5.35 -3.26 -8.83
CA ILE A 174 -4.64 -3.05 -10.10
C ILE A 174 -3.13 -2.98 -9.87
N VAL A 175 -2.66 -2.30 -8.82
CA VAL A 175 -1.24 -2.28 -8.44
C VAL A 175 -0.74 -3.70 -8.15
N ALA A 176 -1.49 -4.49 -7.39
CA ALA A 176 -1.13 -5.86 -7.06
C ALA A 176 -1.02 -6.72 -8.33
N LEU A 177 -2.04 -6.72 -9.19
CA LEU A 177 -2.06 -7.46 -10.47
C LEU A 177 -0.86 -7.08 -11.36
N ARG A 178 -0.60 -5.78 -11.55
CA ARG A 178 0.51 -5.30 -12.40
C ARG A 178 1.91 -5.58 -11.85
N SER A 179 2.03 -5.80 -10.54
CA SER A 179 3.33 -5.90 -9.87
C SER A 179 3.69 -7.33 -9.48
N ILE A 180 2.75 -8.27 -9.55
CA ILE A 180 2.89 -9.56 -8.88
C ILE A 180 4.03 -10.42 -9.43
N ASP A 181 4.28 -10.36 -10.74
CA ASP A 181 5.41 -11.06 -11.36
C ASP A 181 6.75 -10.52 -10.87
N LYS A 182 6.89 -9.20 -10.77
CA LYS A 182 8.12 -8.57 -10.23
C LYS A 182 8.30 -8.89 -8.76
N ALA A 183 7.21 -8.98 -7.99
CA ALA A 183 7.24 -9.36 -6.59
C ALA A 183 7.73 -10.81 -6.36
N ARG A 184 7.73 -11.68 -7.38
CA ARG A 184 8.27 -13.05 -7.28
C ARG A 184 9.74 -13.09 -6.85
N MET A 185 10.55 -12.11 -7.26
CA MET A 185 12.00 -12.09 -6.98
C MET A 185 12.41 -11.53 -5.61
N GLY A 186 11.48 -10.95 -4.83
CA GLY A 186 11.86 -10.31 -3.57
C GLY A 186 10.74 -9.96 -2.61
N GLY A 187 9.52 -10.41 -2.89
CA GLY A 187 8.31 -10.05 -2.18
C GLY A 187 7.88 -8.61 -2.42
N ILE A 188 6.83 -8.22 -1.71
CA ILE A 188 6.40 -6.84 -1.56
C ILE A 188 6.92 -6.35 -0.22
N ARG A 189 7.61 -5.20 -0.21
CA ARG A 189 8.28 -4.71 0.99
C ARG A 189 8.48 -3.21 1.02
N CYS A 190 8.62 -2.68 2.23
CA CYS A 190 9.24 -1.39 2.49
C CYS A 190 10.33 -1.53 3.56
N SER A 191 11.29 -0.62 3.60
CA SER A 191 12.17 -0.45 4.75
C SER A 191 12.43 1.03 5.03
N ILE A 192 12.63 1.36 6.30
CA ILE A 192 13.09 2.67 6.79
C ILE A 192 14.35 2.40 7.60
N ASP A 193 15.50 2.71 7.02
CA ASP A 193 16.82 2.36 7.54
C ASP A 193 17.75 3.59 7.57
N PRO A 194 18.63 3.73 8.57
CA PRO A 194 19.63 4.79 8.55
C PRO A 194 20.66 4.59 7.42
N THR A 195 21.25 5.69 6.96
CA THR A 195 22.36 5.63 5.99
C THR A 195 23.62 5.03 6.62
N PRO A 196 24.45 4.27 5.87
CA PRO A 196 25.74 3.79 6.35
C PRO A 196 26.64 4.91 6.90
N GLU A 197 26.66 6.06 6.23
CA GLU A 197 27.43 7.23 6.64
C GLU A 197 26.88 7.82 7.95
N GLY A 198 25.55 7.87 8.08
CA GLY A 198 24.87 8.30 9.30
C GLY A 198 25.20 7.42 10.49
N VAL A 199 25.20 6.11 10.29
CA VAL A 199 25.61 5.13 11.28
C VAL A 199 27.07 5.37 11.71
N GLY A 200 27.98 5.57 10.75
CA GLY A 200 29.39 5.86 11.05
C GLY A 200 29.59 7.17 11.83
N ARG A 201 28.82 8.23 11.52
CA ARG A 201 28.83 9.48 12.29
C ARG A 201 28.29 9.29 13.71
N LEU A 202 27.21 8.52 13.88
CA LEU A 202 26.64 8.20 15.19
C LEU A 202 27.67 7.46 16.07
N GLN A 203 28.39 6.49 15.54
CA GLN A 203 29.44 5.77 16.28
C GLN A 203 30.53 6.72 16.82
N LYS A 204 30.91 7.74 16.05
CA LYS A 204 31.89 8.76 16.49
C LYS A 204 31.35 9.62 17.64
N VAL A 205 30.08 10.00 17.59
CA VAL A 205 29.43 10.73 18.69
C VAL A 205 29.37 9.88 19.96
N LEU A 206 29.02 8.60 19.83
CA LEU A 206 28.92 7.69 20.97
C LEU A 206 30.28 7.39 21.61
N SER A 207 31.31 7.13 20.81
CA SER A 207 32.66 6.81 21.32
C SER A 207 33.37 8.01 21.97
N SER A 208 33.06 9.23 21.54
CA SER A 208 33.60 10.47 22.13
C SER A 208 32.87 10.92 23.40
N THR A 209 31.65 10.43 23.64
CA THR A 209 30.83 10.82 24.78
C THR A 209 31.12 9.93 26.00
N LYS A 210 32.04 10.36 26.86
CA LYS A 210 32.41 9.61 28.10
C LYS A 210 31.40 9.75 29.24
N GLN A 211 30.71 10.89 29.32
CA GLN A 211 29.70 11.16 30.35
C GLN A 211 28.63 12.08 29.77
N VAL A 212 27.35 11.71 29.91
CA VAL A 212 26.23 12.53 29.44
C VAL A 212 25.75 13.44 30.56
N THR A 213 26.04 14.73 30.44
CA THR A 213 25.62 15.76 31.41
C THR A 213 24.25 16.34 31.08
N ASN A 214 23.88 16.38 29.79
CA ASN A 214 22.60 16.89 29.30
C ASN A 214 21.96 15.92 28.27
N PRO A 215 20.86 15.24 28.62
CA PRO A 215 20.11 14.33 27.73
C PRO A 215 19.68 14.95 26.40
N GLN A 216 19.19 16.19 26.42
CA GLN A 216 18.65 16.85 25.23
C GLN A 216 19.76 17.18 24.23
N GLN A 217 20.92 17.61 24.71
CA GLN A 217 22.07 17.88 23.84
C GLN A 217 22.60 16.61 23.17
N ILE A 218 22.65 15.49 23.91
CA ILE A 218 23.07 14.23 23.30
C ILE A 218 22.05 13.72 22.28
N PHE A 219 20.74 13.90 22.51
CA PHE A 219 19.70 13.55 21.55
C PHE A 219 19.83 14.32 20.25
N GLN A 220 19.98 15.65 20.32
CA GLN A 220 20.18 16.47 19.12
C GLN A 220 21.46 16.11 18.38
N ALA A 221 22.55 15.82 19.11
CA ALA A 221 23.81 15.37 18.52
C ALA A 221 23.66 14.02 17.81
N MET A 222 22.94 13.08 18.42
CA MET A 222 22.63 11.75 17.85
C MET A 222 21.75 11.84 16.60
N GLU A 223 20.67 12.62 16.65
CA GLU A 223 19.77 12.87 15.51
C GLU A 223 20.51 13.50 14.34
N LYS A 224 21.30 14.55 14.61
CA LYS A 224 22.12 15.23 13.61
C LYS A 224 23.18 14.31 13.00
N ALA A 225 23.80 13.46 13.83
CA ALA A 225 24.81 12.53 13.36
C ALA A 225 24.22 11.44 12.47
N LEU A 226 23.12 10.80 12.91
CA LEU A 226 22.46 9.76 12.13
C LEU A 226 21.87 10.33 10.83
N GLY A 227 21.29 11.53 10.91
CA GLY A 227 20.60 12.16 9.78
C GLY A 227 19.25 11.50 9.47
N PRO A 228 18.58 11.89 8.38
CA PRO A 228 17.34 11.27 7.96
C PRO A 228 17.58 9.80 7.56
N GLN A 229 16.60 8.95 7.88
CA GLN A 229 16.56 7.55 7.47
C GLN A 229 16.00 7.44 6.07
N GLN A 230 16.52 6.53 5.27
CA GLN A 230 16.13 6.30 3.88
C GLN A 230 14.99 5.29 3.81
N ILE A 231 14.05 5.57 2.92
CA ILE A 231 12.93 4.71 2.63
C ILE A 231 13.21 3.96 1.33
N THR A 232 13.05 2.64 1.36
CA THR A 232 13.11 1.80 0.15
C THR A 232 11.81 1.04 0.01
N VAL A 233 11.20 1.08 -1.17
CA VAL A 233 10.02 0.28 -1.52
C VAL A 233 10.41 -0.73 -2.59
N GLY A 234 9.92 -1.96 -2.48
CA GLY A 234 10.18 -3.04 -3.43
C GLY A 234 8.94 -3.90 -3.67
N GLY A 235 8.86 -4.50 -4.85
CA GLY A 235 7.74 -5.35 -5.26
C GLY A 235 6.51 -4.61 -5.78
N VAL A 236 6.37 -3.31 -5.51
CA VAL A 236 5.33 -2.41 -6.06
C VAL A 236 5.95 -1.04 -6.42
N PRO A 237 5.34 -0.24 -7.32
CA PRO A 237 5.81 1.11 -7.62
C PRO A 237 5.68 2.05 -6.41
N ALA A 238 6.71 2.85 -6.13
CA ALA A 238 6.79 3.69 -4.93
C ALA A 238 5.86 4.92 -4.94
N ASP A 239 5.25 5.23 -6.08
CA ASP A 239 4.34 6.36 -6.31
C ASP A 239 2.86 5.93 -6.27
N THR A 240 2.53 4.90 -5.49
CA THR A 240 1.19 4.31 -5.37
C THR A 240 0.64 4.43 -3.95
N HIS A 241 -0.70 4.36 -3.82
CA HIS A 241 -1.39 4.24 -2.53
C HIS A 241 -0.83 3.05 -1.72
N PHE A 242 -0.79 1.87 -2.35
CA PHE A 242 -0.18 0.65 -1.82
C PHE A 242 1.19 0.90 -1.16
N ALA A 243 2.13 1.55 -1.85
CA ALA A 243 3.45 1.84 -1.31
C ALA A 243 3.42 2.76 -0.09
N GLN A 244 2.54 3.77 -0.09
CA GLN A 244 2.37 4.64 1.07
C GLN A 244 1.79 3.91 2.27
N VAL A 245 0.83 2.98 2.09
CA VAL A 245 0.30 2.13 3.17
C VAL A 245 1.41 1.32 3.83
N LEU A 246 2.29 0.69 3.05
CA LEU A 246 3.43 -0.07 3.58
C LEU A 246 4.33 0.80 4.46
N VAL A 247 4.69 1.99 3.96
CA VAL A 247 5.56 2.94 4.67
C VAL A 247 4.87 3.50 5.91
N ALA A 248 3.58 3.83 5.81
CA ALA A 248 2.78 4.36 6.91
C ALA A 248 2.68 3.38 8.07
N ALA A 249 2.45 2.10 7.78
CA ALA A 249 2.35 1.05 8.79
C ALA A 249 3.69 0.85 9.54
N ASP A 250 4.81 0.75 8.82
CA ASP A 250 6.14 0.63 9.44
C ASP A 250 6.48 1.88 10.28
N TYR A 251 6.29 3.06 9.70
CA TYR A 251 6.55 4.33 10.37
C TYR A 251 5.75 4.43 11.68
N ARG A 252 4.46 4.10 11.65
CA ARG A 252 3.59 4.18 12.83
C ARG A 252 3.91 3.11 13.87
N MET A 253 4.19 1.88 13.46
CA MET A 253 4.67 0.82 14.37
C MET A 253 5.93 1.29 15.12
N LYS A 254 6.91 1.85 14.41
CA LYS A 254 8.16 2.35 15.02
C LYS A 254 7.90 3.47 15.99
N ARG A 255 7.03 4.43 15.66
CA ARG A 255 6.62 5.49 16.58
C ARG A 255 5.98 4.97 17.86
N ILE A 256 5.13 3.94 17.75
CA ILE A 256 4.51 3.28 18.91
C ILE A 256 5.58 2.60 19.78
N GLY A 257 6.46 1.81 19.17
CA GLY A 257 7.57 1.16 19.89
C GLY A 257 8.49 2.17 20.58
N MET A 258 8.78 3.29 19.93
CA MET A 258 9.61 4.37 20.44
C MET A 258 8.89 5.34 21.39
N GLY A 259 7.62 5.11 21.71
CA GLY A 259 6.85 5.98 22.60
C GLY A 259 6.60 7.40 22.06
N LEU A 260 6.79 7.60 20.76
CA LEU A 260 6.49 8.86 20.06
C LEU A 260 5.01 8.98 19.71
N GLU A 261 4.29 7.86 19.80
CA GLU A 261 2.86 7.80 19.59
C GLU A 261 2.25 6.74 20.52
N PRO A 262 1.12 7.01 21.20
CA PRO A 262 0.46 5.99 21.99
C PRO A 262 -0.18 4.94 21.10
N SER A 263 -0.07 3.66 21.47
CA SER A 263 -0.84 2.57 20.86
C SER A 263 -2.35 2.73 21.08
N GLY A 264 -2.74 3.32 22.22
CA GLY A 264 -4.12 3.34 22.70
C GLY A 264 -4.52 2.08 23.48
N LEU A 265 -3.63 1.09 23.57
CA LEU A 265 -3.89 -0.21 24.20
C LEU A 265 -3.00 -0.40 25.44
N ALA A 266 -3.62 -0.66 26.59
CA ALA A 266 -2.88 -0.90 27.84
C ALA A 266 -1.94 -2.12 27.75
N LYS A 267 -2.31 -3.13 26.94
CA LYS A 267 -1.51 -4.35 26.70
C LYS A 267 -0.33 -4.15 25.75
N LEU A 268 -0.24 -3.01 25.07
CA LEU A 268 0.83 -2.68 24.13
C LEU A 268 1.47 -1.34 24.51
N PRO A 269 2.28 -1.29 25.59
CA PRO A 269 3.04 -0.10 25.92
C PRO A 269 4.20 0.11 24.93
N SER A 270 4.92 1.23 25.03
CA SER A 270 6.13 1.41 24.21
C SER A 270 7.25 0.46 24.65
N TYR A 271 8.05 -0.03 23.70
CA TYR A 271 9.24 -0.84 23.98
C TYR A 271 10.16 -0.12 24.98
N LEU A 272 10.31 1.21 24.86
CA LEU A 272 11.14 1.99 25.78
C LEU A 272 10.68 1.88 27.24
N SER A 273 9.38 1.75 27.49
CA SER A 273 8.83 1.57 28.85
C SER A 273 9.17 0.21 29.47
N MET A 274 9.47 -0.79 28.63
CA MET A 274 9.82 -2.15 29.05
C MET A 274 11.31 -2.29 29.40
N VAL A 275 12.15 -1.34 28.97
CA VAL A 275 13.61 -1.37 29.20
C VAL A 275 13.95 -1.01 30.66
N GLN A 276 14.12 -2.03 31.50
CA GLN A 276 14.51 -1.90 32.93
C GLN A 276 15.87 -1.21 33.12
N PRO A 277 16.14 -0.34 34.11
CA PRO A 277 17.47 0.25 34.41
C PRO A 277 18.62 -0.77 34.60
N GLY A 278 19.88 -0.42 34.28
CA GLY A 278 21.09 -1.24 34.55
C GLY A 278 21.50 -2.39 33.58
N ARG A 279 20.60 -3.06 32.86
CA ARG A 279 20.88 -4.00 31.75
C ARG A 279 21.37 -3.37 30.42
N SER A 280 22.06 -4.09 29.54
CA SER A 280 22.35 -3.60 28.18
C SER A 280 21.07 -3.69 27.32
N SER A 281 20.70 -2.61 26.63
CA SER A 281 19.63 -2.59 25.62
C SER A 281 20.21 -2.18 24.27
N THR A 282 19.61 -2.64 23.19
CA THR A 282 20.03 -2.27 21.83
C THR A 282 19.74 -0.79 21.58
N MET A 283 20.73 -0.03 21.09
CA MET A 283 20.54 1.42 20.80
C MET A 283 19.71 1.67 19.53
N LEU A 284 19.71 0.72 18.60
CA LEU A 284 18.95 0.71 17.35
C LEU A 284 18.21 -0.63 17.22
N PRO A 285 17.08 -0.83 17.93
CA PRO A 285 16.27 -2.02 17.72
C PRO A 285 15.74 -2.03 16.29
N ARG A 286 15.71 -3.22 15.66
CA ARG A 286 15.06 -3.42 14.37
C ARG A 286 13.69 -4.04 14.60
N PHE A 287 12.63 -3.41 14.10
CA PHE A 287 11.26 -3.92 14.14
C PHE A 287 10.72 -3.99 12.72
N TRP A 288 10.15 -5.12 12.32
CA TRP A 288 9.43 -5.22 11.06
C TRP A 288 8.15 -6.02 11.19
N LEU A 289 7.23 -5.80 10.27
CA LEU A 289 6.00 -6.57 10.13
C LEU A 289 6.14 -7.58 8.99
N GLU A 290 5.73 -8.81 9.26
CA GLU A 290 5.70 -9.87 8.28
C GLU A 290 4.33 -10.56 8.25
N ALA A 291 3.71 -10.60 7.07
CA ALA A 291 2.43 -11.27 6.93
C ALA A 291 2.61 -12.79 6.93
N GLN A 292 1.66 -13.49 7.51
CA GLN A 292 1.59 -14.94 7.49
C GLN A 292 0.17 -15.40 7.18
N TYR A 293 0.08 -16.56 6.55
CA TYR A 293 -1.15 -17.23 6.17
C TYR A 293 -1.10 -18.68 6.67
N SER A 294 -2.26 -19.23 7.00
CA SER A 294 -2.41 -20.68 7.03
C SER A 294 -2.49 -21.21 5.59
N PRO A 295 -2.24 -22.50 5.35
CA PRO A 295 -2.36 -23.07 4.01
C PRO A 295 -3.69 -22.69 3.36
N ILE A 296 -3.63 -22.22 2.12
CA ILE A 296 -4.82 -21.74 1.41
C ILE A 296 -5.69 -22.96 1.09
N ALA A 297 -6.95 -22.91 1.49
CA ALA A 297 -7.88 -24.00 1.26
C ALA A 297 -8.45 -23.91 -0.16
N ARG A 298 -8.69 -25.06 -0.79
CA ARG A 298 -9.30 -25.15 -2.12
C ARG A 298 -10.37 -26.22 -2.19
N ASP A 299 -11.28 -26.09 -3.14
CA ASP A 299 -12.16 -27.19 -3.52
C ASP A 299 -11.42 -28.20 -4.43
N PRO A 300 -11.97 -29.41 -4.65
CA PRO A 300 -11.34 -30.44 -5.49
C PRO A 300 -11.11 -29.99 -6.94
N ASP A 301 -11.99 -29.13 -7.45
CA ASP A 301 -11.96 -28.64 -8.84
C ASP A 301 -11.00 -27.45 -9.03
N GLU A 302 -10.40 -26.94 -7.96
CA GLU A 302 -9.57 -25.71 -7.96
C GLU A 302 -10.32 -24.45 -8.44
N LEU A 303 -11.66 -24.47 -8.35
CA LEU A 303 -12.53 -23.37 -8.73
C LEU A 303 -12.95 -22.52 -7.52
N GLY A 304 -12.76 -23.01 -6.31
CA GLY A 304 -12.98 -22.26 -5.08
C GLY A 304 -11.72 -22.24 -4.23
N TRP A 305 -11.38 -21.06 -3.72
CA TRP A 305 -10.22 -20.83 -2.87
C TRP A 305 -10.63 -20.05 -1.63
N LYS A 306 -10.08 -20.41 -0.47
CA LYS A 306 -10.36 -19.78 0.82
C LYS A 306 -9.06 -19.38 1.50
N LEU A 307 -8.93 -18.08 1.72
CA LEU A 307 -7.83 -17.44 2.42
C LEU A 307 -8.06 -17.61 3.94
N THR A 308 -7.14 -18.31 4.63
CA THR A 308 -7.30 -18.61 6.06
C THR A 308 -6.09 -18.21 6.90
N GLY A 309 -6.31 -17.93 8.18
CA GLY A 309 -5.25 -17.69 9.16
C GLY A 309 -4.36 -16.47 8.85
N ARG A 310 -4.91 -15.49 8.13
CA ARG A 310 -4.28 -14.19 7.88
C ARG A 310 -3.87 -13.57 9.22
N LYS A 311 -2.59 -13.26 9.37
CA LYS A 311 -2.06 -12.54 10.54
C LYS A 311 -0.84 -11.70 10.15
N MET A 312 -0.62 -10.63 10.90
CA MET A 312 0.61 -9.85 10.80
C MET A 312 1.46 -10.10 12.04
N VAL A 313 2.72 -10.50 11.82
CA VAL A 313 3.66 -10.80 12.90
C VAL A 313 4.69 -9.70 12.99
N CYS A 314 4.82 -9.11 14.16
CA CYS A 314 5.92 -8.21 14.46
C CYS A 314 7.14 -9.03 14.85
N LEU A 315 8.27 -8.71 14.24
CA LEU A 315 9.54 -9.40 14.42
C LEU A 315 10.63 -8.39 14.80
N THR A 316 11.66 -8.89 15.48
CA THR A 316 12.79 -8.07 15.89
C THR A 316 14.11 -8.79 15.74
N GLU A 317 15.12 -7.99 15.46
CA GLU A 317 16.53 -8.36 15.45
C GLU A 317 17.34 -7.26 16.10
N THR A 318 18.56 -7.60 16.49
CA THR A 318 19.54 -6.62 16.96
C THR A 318 20.62 -6.46 15.91
N ASP A 319 20.71 -5.26 15.34
CA ASP A 319 21.79 -4.89 14.43
C ASP A 319 23.04 -4.54 15.24
N LEU A 320 24.20 -5.02 14.79
CA LEU A 320 25.48 -4.69 15.40
C LEU A 320 26.17 -3.59 14.59
N LEU A 321 26.59 -2.53 15.27
CA LEU A 321 27.40 -1.47 14.68
C LEU A 321 28.89 -1.84 14.74
N ASN A 322 29.57 -1.89 13.59
CA ASN A 322 31.03 -2.09 13.51
C ASN A 322 31.71 -1.00 12.65
N GLN A 323 33.05 -1.06 12.54
CA GLN A 323 33.82 -0.07 11.77
C GLN A 323 33.51 -0.06 10.27
N GLU A 324 32.89 -1.12 9.74
CA GLU A 324 32.54 -1.29 8.31
C GLU A 324 31.08 -0.91 8.00
N GLY A 325 30.23 -0.72 9.02
CA GLY A 325 28.82 -0.35 8.86
C GLY A 325 27.88 -1.06 9.84
N MET A 326 26.65 -1.32 9.37
CA MET A 326 25.60 -1.99 10.15
C MET A 326 25.52 -3.47 9.76
N LEU A 327 25.84 -4.36 10.70
CA LEU A 327 25.71 -5.81 10.54
C LEU A 327 24.33 -6.27 11.00
N ARG A 328 23.45 -6.57 10.04
CA ARG A 328 22.06 -6.97 10.32
C ARG A 328 21.98 -8.27 11.12
N GLY A 329 21.13 -8.30 12.15
CA GLY A 329 20.81 -9.52 12.92
C GLY A 329 21.98 -10.18 13.66
N ARG A 330 23.14 -9.53 13.78
CA ARG A 330 24.35 -10.10 14.42
C ARG A 330 24.55 -9.69 15.87
N GLY A 331 23.68 -8.85 16.42
CA GLY A 331 23.74 -8.48 17.82
C GLY A 331 23.02 -9.47 18.73
N ARG A 332 23.22 -9.29 20.04
CA ARG A 332 22.59 -10.13 21.06
C ARG A 332 21.09 -9.90 21.07
N THR A 333 20.30 -10.98 21.13
CA THR A 333 18.84 -10.92 21.27
C THR A 333 18.40 -10.05 22.45
N ASP A 334 17.57 -9.05 22.19
CA ASP A 334 16.93 -8.22 23.20
C ASP A 334 15.57 -8.83 23.59
N GLN A 335 15.50 -9.41 24.79
CA GLN A 335 14.28 -10.06 25.29
C GLN A 335 13.10 -9.09 25.44
N ASN A 336 13.34 -7.80 25.71
CA ASN A 336 12.27 -6.81 25.79
C ASN A 336 11.74 -6.47 24.39
N ALA A 337 12.63 -6.42 23.39
CA ALA A 337 12.24 -6.24 22.00
C ALA A 337 11.38 -7.42 21.53
N THR A 338 11.80 -8.66 21.83
CA THR A 338 11.03 -9.87 21.50
C THR A 338 9.64 -9.84 22.14
N ARG A 339 9.56 -9.55 23.45
CA ARG A 339 8.27 -9.45 24.16
C ARG A 339 7.38 -8.35 23.61
N TRP A 340 7.95 -7.21 23.22
CA TRP A 340 7.19 -6.12 22.63
C TRP A 340 6.61 -6.52 21.28
N CYS A 341 7.38 -7.21 20.44
CA CYS A 341 6.92 -7.78 19.17
C CYS A 341 5.83 -8.85 19.36
N GLU A 342 5.98 -9.74 20.36
CA GLU A 342 4.94 -10.70 20.74
C GLU A 342 3.64 -10.00 21.17
N GLN A 343 3.73 -8.94 21.98
CA GLN A 343 2.56 -8.14 22.39
C GLN A 343 1.92 -7.41 21.21
N MET A 344 2.73 -6.83 20.32
CA MET A 344 2.23 -6.14 19.12
C MET A 344 1.48 -7.13 18.22
N THR A 345 2.07 -8.31 17.99
CA THR A 345 1.43 -9.40 17.23
C THR A 345 0.12 -9.83 17.87
N ALA A 346 0.10 -10.05 19.18
CA ALA A 346 -1.10 -10.49 19.90
C ALA A 346 -2.21 -9.42 19.95
N CYS A 347 -1.85 -8.13 19.88
CA CYS A 347 -2.79 -7.02 19.89
C CYS A 347 -3.02 -6.42 18.49
N TYR A 348 -2.59 -7.08 17.42
CA TYR A 348 -2.59 -6.48 16.08
C TYR A 348 -4.00 -6.09 15.63
N ASP A 349 -4.98 -6.97 15.83
CA ASP A 349 -6.37 -6.73 15.43
C ASP A 349 -6.99 -5.57 16.24
N ASP A 350 -6.79 -5.54 17.57
CA ASP A 350 -7.21 -4.43 18.43
C ASP A 350 -6.54 -3.11 18.01
N LEU A 351 -5.27 -3.17 17.61
CA LEU A 351 -4.52 -2.01 17.15
C LEU A 351 -5.06 -1.54 15.80
N ALA A 352 -5.39 -2.45 14.89
CA ALA A 352 -5.96 -2.15 13.58
C ALA A 352 -7.35 -1.48 13.69
N SER A 353 -8.15 -1.83 14.70
CA SER A 353 -9.41 -1.13 14.98
C SER A 353 -9.23 0.32 15.42
N SER A 354 -8.15 0.64 16.14
CA SER A 354 -7.87 2.01 16.61
C SER A 354 -6.98 2.82 15.66
N LYS A 355 -6.21 2.15 14.81
CA LYS A 355 -5.27 2.72 13.85
C LYS A 355 -5.47 2.04 12.49
N PRO A 356 -6.39 2.56 11.66
CA PRO A 356 -6.87 1.91 10.43
C PRO A 356 -5.77 1.48 9.45
N VAL A 357 -4.62 2.16 9.42
CA VAL A 357 -3.46 1.80 8.57
C VAL A 357 -3.01 0.34 8.73
N PHE A 358 -3.18 -0.27 9.90
CA PHE A 358 -2.83 -1.69 10.09
C PHE A 358 -3.87 -2.62 9.45
N SER A 359 -5.15 -2.21 9.36
CA SER A 359 -6.14 -2.93 8.54
C SER A 359 -5.91 -2.68 7.04
N GLU A 360 -5.55 -1.46 6.63
CA GLU A 360 -5.16 -1.16 5.24
C GLU A 360 -3.97 -2.03 4.82
N LEU A 361 -2.99 -2.23 5.71
CA LEU A 361 -1.86 -3.09 5.42
C LEU A 361 -2.30 -4.55 5.17
N LEU A 362 -3.23 -5.08 5.98
CA LEU A 362 -3.79 -6.41 5.73
C LEU A 362 -4.54 -6.48 4.40
N ASN A 363 -5.25 -5.42 4.01
CA ASN A 363 -5.90 -5.32 2.71
C ASN A 363 -4.88 -5.40 1.57
N CYS A 364 -3.77 -4.66 1.65
CA CYS A 364 -2.66 -4.75 0.70
C CYS A 364 -2.09 -6.18 0.60
N VAL A 365 -1.95 -6.88 1.74
CA VAL A 365 -1.49 -8.27 1.76
C VAL A 365 -2.47 -9.16 0.99
N ASP A 366 -3.77 -9.09 1.30
CA ASP A 366 -4.80 -9.91 0.66
C ASP A 366 -4.84 -9.70 -0.85
N LEU A 367 -4.77 -8.44 -1.30
CA LEU A 367 -4.72 -8.10 -2.72
C LEU A 367 -3.46 -8.69 -3.39
N GLY A 368 -2.32 -8.67 -2.70
CA GLY A 368 -1.12 -9.37 -3.13
C GLY A 368 -1.33 -10.89 -3.27
N VAL A 369 -1.97 -11.53 -2.29
CA VAL A 369 -2.29 -12.98 -2.33
C VAL A 369 -3.24 -13.30 -3.47
N VAL A 370 -4.29 -12.50 -3.65
CA VAL A 370 -5.27 -12.68 -4.74
C VAL A 370 -4.61 -12.51 -6.09
N ALA A 371 -3.77 -11.49 -6.29
CA ALA A 371 -3.02 -11.32 -7.53
C ALA A 371 -2.10 -12.52 -7.80
N ALA A 372 -1.41 -13.04 -6.77
CA ALA A 372 -0.55 -14.21 -6.93
C ALA A 372 -1.37 -15.47 -7.21
N LEU A 373 -2.55 -15.60 -6.62
CA LEU A 373 -3.43 -16.73 -6.84
C LEU A 373 -3.97 -16.73 -8.28
N ILE A 374 -4.46 -15.57 -8.76
CA ILE A 374 -4.94 -15.38 -10.14
C ILE A 374 -3.84 -15.77 -11.14
N GLU A 375 -2.62 -15.28 -10.93
CA GLU A 375 -1.50 -15.57 -11.84
C GLU A 375 -1.02 -17.03 -11.73
N SER A 376 -0.76 -17.52 -10.51
CA SER A 376 -0.13 -18.84 -10.29
C SER A 376 -1.02 -20.04 -10.61
N ARG A 377 -2.34 -19.85 -10.55
CA ARG A 377 -3.35 -20.88 -10.88
C ARG A 377 -4.13 -20.54 -12.14
N GLN A 378 -3.73 -19.48 -12.85
CA GLN A 378 -4.35 -19.03 -14.09
C GLN A 378 -5.87 -18.86 -13.96
N LEU A 379 -6.34 -18.33 -12.83
CA LEU A 379 -7.79 -18.30 -12.52
C LEU A 379 -8.58 -17.48 -13.54
N ALA A 380 -7.98 -16.42 -14.09
CA ALA A 380 -8.58 -15.62 -15.14
C ALA A 380 -8.74 -16.43 -16.44
N ASP A 381 -7.73 -17.23 -16.82
CA ASP A 381 -7.80 -18.11 -18.00
C ASP A 381 -8.80 -19.24 -17.80
N LEU A 382 -8.84 -19.85 -16.60
CA LEU A 382 -9.80 -20.88 -16.23
C LEU A 382 -11.25 -20.36 -16.30
N ALA A 383 -11.47 -19.10 -15.90
CA ALA A 383 -12.75 -18.43 -16.09
C ALA A 383 -12.99 -18.07 -17.57
N GLY A 384 -11.95 -17.79 -18.36
CA GLY A 384 -12.09 -17.07 -19.62
C GLY A 384 -12.40 -15.57 -19.43
N LEU A 385 -11.93 -15.00 -18.33
CA LEU A 385 -12.03 -13.57 -18.00
C LEU A 385 -10.79 -12.82 -18.50
N ASP A 386 -10.99 -11.82 -19.36
CA ASP A 386 -9.90 -10.95 -19.82
C ASP A 386 -9.61 -9.83 -18.81
N LEU A 387 -8.41 -9.85 -18.22
CA LEU A 387 -7.92 -8.81 -17.31
C LEU A 387 -6.93 -7.85 -17.97
N SER A 388 -6.71 -7.94 -19.29
CA SER A 388 -5.72 -7.13 -20.02
C SER A 388 -5.93 -5.63 -19.83
N LEU A 389 -7.19 -5.17 -19.78
CA LEU A 389 -7.52 -3.77 -19.51
C LEU A 389 -6.92 -3.28 -18.18
N LEU A 390 -7.03 -4.08 -17.11
CA LEU A 390 -6.49 -3.71 -15.80
C LEU A 390 -4.97 -3.83 -15.77
N ASN A 391 -4.38 -4.77 -16.51
CA ASN A 391 -2.93 -4.96 -16.56
C ASN A 391 -2.19 -3.91 -17.42
N ASP A 392 -2.87 -3.28 -18.39
CA ASP A 392 -2.26 -2.29 -19.27
C ASP A 392 -2.30 -0.88 -18.67
N ALA A 393 -1.13 -0.36 -18.29
CA ALA A 393 -0.98 0.99 -17.74
C ALA A 393 -1.25 2.12 -18.75
N SER A 394 -1.25 1.83 -20.06
CA SER A 394 -1.63 2.79 -21.09
C SER A 394 -3.14 2.96 -21.22
N LEU A 395 -3.90 1.92 -20.88
CA LEU A 395 -5.37 1.93 -20.93
C LEU A 395 -6.00 2.43 -19.63
N VAL A 396 -5.46 2.00 -18.48
CA VAL A 396 -5.93 2.43 -17.16
C VAL A 396 -4.79 3.09 -16.40
N GLN A 397 -4.85 4.42 -16.34
CA GLN A 397 -3.90 5.22 -15.57
C GLN A 397 -4.36 5.32 -14.12
N LEU A 398 -3.43 5.07 -13.19
CA LEU A 398 -3.68 5.20 -11.76
C LEU A 398 -3.18 6.55 -11.24
N SER A 399 -3.80 7.02 -10.15
CA SER A 399 -3.34 8.19 -9.40
C SER A 399 -1.88 8.03 -8.99
N LYS A 400 -1.14 9.13 -9.08
CA LYS A 400 0.27 9.21 -8.68
C LYS A 400 0.40 9.88 -7.32
N TYR A 401 1.16 9.24 -6.45
CA TYR A 401 1.42 9.69 -5.09
C TYR A 401 2.86 10.20 -4.96
N GLN A 402 3.09 11.12 -4.01
CA GLN A 402 4.45 11.56 -3.70
C GLN A 402 5.27 10.38 -3.19
N ILE A 403 6.47 10.22 -3.74
CA ILE A 403 7.34 9.08 -3.42
C ILE A 403 7.96 9.31 -2.04
N PRO A 404 7.70 8.43 -1.06
CA PRO A 404 8.35 8.53 0.25
C PRO A 404 9.83 8.12 0.11
N THR A 405 10.74 9.05 0.37
CA THR A 405 12.19 8.81 0.25
C THR A 405 12.90 8.83 1.60
N GLN A 406 12.40 9.59 2.57
CA GLN A 406 13.09 9.74 3.86
C GLN A 406 12.18 10.04 5.06
N VAL A 407 12.63 9.62 6.24
CA VAL A 407 12.02 9.94 7.54
C VAL A 407 13.03 10.68 8.42
N PRO A 408 12.66 11.77 9.10
CA PRO A 408 13.53 12.39 10.10
C PRO A 408 13.83 11.42 11.24
N THR A 409 15.11 11.28 11.63
CA THR A 409 15.46 10.55 12.84
C THR A 409 14.98 11.31 14.06
N VAL A 410 14.32 10.60 14.97
CA VAL A 410 13.97 11.10 16.29
C VAL A 410 14.68 10.25 17.34
N ALA A 411 15.44 10.89 18.22
CA ALA A 411 16.01 10.26 19.40
C ALA A 411 15.03 10.41 20.56
N HIS A 412 14.71 9.30 21.21
CA HIS A 412 13.80 9.31 22.35
C HIS A 412 14.31 8.37 23.43
N GLY A 413 14.41 8.87 24.65
CA GLY A 413 14.88 8.08 25.79
C GLY A 413 14.26 8.55 27.09
N MET A 414 14.06 7.62 28.01
CA MET A 414 13.63 7.92 29.38
C MET A 414 14.83 7.96 30.32
N LYS A 415 14.83 8.89 31.28
CA LYS A 415 15.81 8.97 32.37
C LYS A 415 15.62 7.80 33.33
N ARG A 416 16.10 6.62 32.94
CA ARG A 416 16.13 5.38 33.71
C ARG A 416 17.56 4.83 33.73
N GLY A 417 18.51 5.61 34.27
CA GLY A 417 19.95 5.34 34.25
C GLY A 417 20.69 6.10 33.13
N THR A 418 21.68 5.46 32.48
CA THR A 418 22.58 6.05 31.46
C THR A 418 22.20 5.77 30.01
N ARG A 419 20.93 5.45 29.71
CA ARG A 419 20.55 4.83 28.43
C ARG A 419 19.91 5.77 27.41
N TRP A 420 20.19 5.48 26.13
CA TRP A 420 19.70 6.19 24.96
C TRP A 420 19.25 5.16 23.91
N VAL A 421 18.11 5.39 23.29
CA VAL A 421 17.62 4.59 22.17
C VAL A 421 17.25 5.58 21.06
N LEU A 422 17.65 5.27 19.84
CA LEU A 422 17.28 6.05 18.66
C LEU A 422 16.13 5.37 17.93
N SER A 423 15.48 6.11 17.01
CA SER A 423 14.43 5.58 16.15
C SER A 423 14.81 4.22 15.55
N ALA A 424 13.90 3.26 15.68
CA ALA A 424 14.07 1.88 15.22
C ALA A 424 14.22 1.78 13.69
N SER A 425 15.02 0.82 13.21
CA SER A 425 15.12 0.42 11.80
C SER A 425 14.14 -0.72 11.49
N GLY A 426 13.96 -1.08 10.21
CA GLY A 426 13.08 -2.20 9.81
C GLY A 426 12.05 -1.82 8.75
N GLY A 427 10.89 -2.48 8.71
CA GLY A 427 10.01 -2.37 7.55
C GLY A 427 8.71 -3.18 7.60
N VAL A 428 8.13 -3.37 6.42
CA VAL A 428 7.07 -4.36 6.16
C VAL A 428 7.57 -5.29 5.07
N GLN A 429 7.34 -6.59 5.19
CA GLN A 429 7.60 -7.53 4.10
C GLN A 429 6.57 -8.65 4.05
N PHE A 430 6.27 -9.12 2.84
CA PHE A 430 5.54 -10.36 2.64
C PHE A 430 5.83 -10.90 1.23
N GLN A 431 5.71 -12.21 1.05
CA GLN A 431 5.89 -12.87 -0.24
C GLN A 431 4.60 -13.58 -0.64
N PRO A 432 3.71 -12.94 -1.42
CA PRO A 432 2.44 -13.54 -1.82
C PRO A 432 2.57 -14.94 -2.44
N TRP A 433 3.60 -15.14 -3.26
CA TRP A 433 3.88 -16.42 -3.90
C TRP A 433 4.19 -17.55 -2.92
N ALA A 434 4.79 -17.23 -1.77
CA ALA A 434 5.14 -18.23 -0.76
C ALA A 434 3.89 -18.79 -0.08
N PHE A 435 2.83 -17.98 0.09
CA PHE A 435 1.57 -18.43 0.70
C PHE A 435 0.80 -19.44 -0.16
N LEU A 436 1.16 -19.58 -1.44
CA LEU A 436 0.52 -20.48 -2.42
C LEU A 436 1.31 -21.77 -2.65
N GLN A 437 2.43 -21.96 -1.94
CA GLN A 437 3.22 -23.20 -2.01
C GLN A 437 2.54 -24.36 -1.28
N GLU A 438 1.81 -24.06 -0.21
CA GLU A 438 1.06 -25.04 0.56
C GLU A 438 -0.44 -24.75 0.44
N VAL A 439 -1.16 -25.69 -0.18
CA VAL A 439 -2.62 -25.64 -0.34
C VAL A 439 -3.26 -26.90 0.22
N VAL A 440 -4.46 -26.79 0.77
CA VAL A 440 -5.17 -27.91 1.39
C VAL A 440 -6.57 -28.05 0.81
N GLU A 441 -7.02 -29.28 0.56
CA GLU A 441 -8.39 -29.51 0.12
C GLU A 441 -9.38 -29.37 1.28
N ALA A 442 -10.47 -28.64 1.05
CA ALA A 442 -11.51 -28.41 2.03
C ALA A 442 -12.90 -28.43 1.38
N LYS A 443 -13.76 -29.36 1.82
CA LYS A 443 -15.08 -29.61 1.20
C LYS A 443 -16.08 -28.47 1.40
N ASP A 444 -15.91 -27.67 2.45
CA ASP A 444 -16.74 -26.49 2.70
C ASP A 444 -16.58 -25.45 1.59
N VAL A 445 -15.40 -25.35 0.97
CA VAL A 445 -15.12 -24.37 -0.10
C VAL A 445 -15.98 -24.61 -1.34
N GLU A 446 -16.18 -25.88 -1.72
CA GLU A 446 -17.06 -26.24 -2.85
C GLU A 446 -18.52 -25.85 -2.58
N SER A 447 -18.96 -26.08 -1.35
CA SER A 447 -20.34 -25.79 -0.93
C SER A 447 -20.60 -24.29 -0.94
N GLU A 448 -19.68 -23.50 -0.38
CA GLU A 448 -19.76 -22.03 -0.39
C GLU A 448 -19.73 -21.47 -1.82
N ARG A 449 -18.86 -22.01 -2.69
CA ARG A 449 -18.81 -21.60 -4.10
C ARG A 449 -20.15 -21.84 -4.79
N LYS A 450 -20.73 -23.04 -4.65
CA LYS A 450 -22.02 -23.38 -5.30
C LYS A 450 -23.15 -22.48 -4.80
N LEU A 451 -23.22 -22.21 -3.50
CA LEU A 451 -24.20 -21.28 -2.93
C LEU A 451 -24.00 -19.85 -3.46
N ALA A 452 -22.74 -19.39 -3.51
CA ALA A 452 -22.40 -18.07 -4.00
C ALA A 452 -22.82 -17.86 -5.46
N LEU A 453 -22.57 -18.85 -6.33
CA LEU A 453 -22.95 -18.78 -7.75
C LEU A 453 -24.47 -18.89 -7.95
N ALA A 454 -25.15 -19.73 -7.17
CA ALA A 454 -26.61 -19.89 -7.26
C ALA A 454 -27.37 -18.61 -6.86
N ALA A 455 -26.83 -17.81 -5.94
CA ALA A 455 -27.42 -16.55 -5.49
C ALA A 455 -27.18 -15.37 -6.45
N ARG A 456 -26.40 -15.56 -7.53
CA ARG A 456 -25.94 -14.46 -8.40
C ARG A 456 -27.11 -13.76 -9.11
N PRO A 457 -27.28 -12.43 -8.94
CA PRO A 457 -28.31 -11.68 -9.65
C PRO A 457 -27.92 -11.45 -11.12
N LYS A 458 -28.92 -11.21 -11.97
CA LYS A 458 -28.70 -10.89 -13.40
C LYS A 458 -27.89 -9.61 -13.62
N THR A 459 -28.07 -8.62 -12.75
CA THR A 459 -27.44 -7.29 -12.81
C THR A 459 -26.84 -6.92 -11.44
N GLY A 460 -26.08 -5.83 -11.39
CA GLY A 460 -25.47 -5.32 -10.16
C GLY A 460 -24.05 -5.83 -9.95
N LEU A 461 -23.19 -5.04 -9.32
CA LEU A 461 -21.78 -5.38 -9.17
C LEU A 461 -21.54 -6.51 -8.14
N CYS A 462 -22.35 -6.49 -7.08
CA CYS A 462 -22.17 -7.31 -5.90
C CYS A 462 -23.49 -7.93 -5.42
N TRP A 463 -23.39 -9.00 -4.63
CA TRP A 463 -24.54 -9.68 -4.02
C TRP A 463 -24.14 -10.39 -2.72
N GLU A 464 -25.14 -10.69 -1.88
CA GLU A 464 -24.96 -11.39 -0.60
C GLU A 464 -24.70 -12.89 -0.73
#